data_AF-A0A1F9KZZ3-F1
#
_entry.id   AF-A0A1F9KZZ3-F1
#
_cell.length_a   1.000
_cell.length_b   1.000
_cell.length_c   1.000
_cell.angle_alpha   90.00
_cell.angle_beta   90.00
_cell.angle_gamma   90.00
#
_symmetry.space_group_name_H-M   'P 1'
#
loop_
_entity.id
_entity.type
_entity.pdbx_description
1 polymer ?
#
loop_
_entity_poly.entity_id
_entity_poly.type
_entity_poly.pdbx_seq_one_letter_code
_entity_poly.pdbx_strand_id
1 'polypeptide(L)' 'MDFDSFEQALHICMTATPGSDEQEAALIYCLDNAPPELKNKIADALAHFHQKQSSGCGCGCKHGHD' A
#
# COMPACT_ATOMS: atom_id res chain seq x y z
N MET A 1 10.75 12.08 -0.90
CA MET A 1 10.03 12.21 -2.18
C MET A 1 8.89 13.16 -1.91
N ASP A 2 8.77 14.23 -2.70
CA ASP A 2 7.70 15.21 -2.56
C ASP A 2 6.72 14.99 -3.72
N PHE A 3 5.43 14.89 -3.40
CA PHE A 3 4.36 14.72 -4.38
C PHE A 3 3.58 16.03 -4.50
N ASP A 4 3.37 16.52 -5.72
CA ASP A 4 2.65 17.76 -5.99
C ASP A 4 1.14 17.63 -5.76
N SER A 5 0.59 16.41 -5.89
CA SER A 5 -0.84 16.16 -5.70
C SER A 5 -1.15 14.72 -5.34
N PHE A 6 -2.34 14.51 -4.76
CA PHE A 6 -2.86 13.17 -4.49
C PHE A 6 -2.97 12.32 -5.76
N GLU A 7 -3.39 12.90 -6.89
CA GLU A 7 -3.51 12.18 -8.16
C GLU A 7 -2.15 11.74 -8.71
N GLN A 8 -1.12 12.57 -8.56
CA GLN A 8 0.25 12.22 -8.98
C GLN A 8 0.79 11.07 -8.12
N ALA A 9 0.61 11.13 -6.81
CA ALA A 9 0.98 10.05 -5.91
C ALA A 9 0.20 8.76 -6.25
N LEU A 10 -1.10 8.85 -6.48
CA LEU A 10 -1.91 7.68 -6.84
C LEU A 10 -1.44 7.05 -8.15
N HIS A 11 -1.14 7.88 -9.15
CA HIS A 11 -0.61 7.41 -10.42
C HIS A 11 0.71 6.65 -10.24
N ILE A 12 1.63 7.19 -9.44
CA ILE A 12 2.92 6.54 -9.13
C ILE A 12 2.68 5.23 -8.38
N CYS A 13 1.83 5.23 -7.35
CA CYS A 13 1.50 4.03 -6.58
C CYS A 13 0.96 2.89 -7.47
N MET A 14 0.22 3.22 -8.54
CA MET A 14 -0.38 2.24 -9.45
C MET A 14 0.54 1.81 -10.60
N THR A 15 1.55 2.61 -10.95
CA THR A 15 2.39 2.39 -12.14
C THR A 15 3.84 2.03 -11.81
N ALA A 16 4.31 2.38 -10.61
CA ALA A 16 5.64 2.01 -10.13
C ALA A 16 5.79 0.50 -9.98
N THR A 17 7.04 0.05 -9.98
CA THR A 17 7.36 -1.37 -9.79
C THR A 17 6.83 -1.85 -8.44
N PRO A 18 6.09 -2.96 -8.37
CA PRO A 18 5.56 -3.46 -7.10
C PRO A 18 6.65 -3.67 -6.06
N GLY A 19 6.48 -3.09 -4.87
CA GLY A 19 7.44 -3.14 -3.77
C GLY A 19 8.66 -2.23 -3.94
N SER A 20 8.66 -1.28 -4.89
CA SER A 20 9.71 -0.26 -4.96
C SER A 20 9.51 0.83 -3.90
N ASP A 21 10.60 1.49 -3.52
CA ASP A 21 10.57 2.63 -2.59
C ASP A 21 9.65 3.76 -3.09
N GLU A 22 9.54 3.93 -4.42
CA GLU A 22 8.65 4.90 -5.06
C GLU A 22 7.18 4.53 -4.90
N GLN A 23 6.85 3.23 -5.01
CA GLN A 23 5.48 2.78 -4.77
C GLN A 23 5.09 2.97 -3.30
N GLU A 24 5.97 2.60 -2.37
CA GLU A 24 5.69 2.75 -0.94
C GLU A 24 5.56 4.22 -0.52
N ALA A 25 6.47 5.09 -0.98
CA ALA A 25 6.38 6.52 -0.70
C ALA A 25 5.07 7.13 -1.23
N ALA A 26 4.66 6.73 -2.44
CA ALA A 26 3.43 7.19 -3.05
C ALA A 26 2.18 6.67 -2.32
N LEU A 27 2.20 5.40 -1.89
CA LEU A 27 1.14 4.80 -1.10
C LEU A 27 0.97 5.52 0.24
N ILE A 28 2.07 5.83 0.95
CA ILE A 28 2.04 6.56 2.21
C ILE A 28 1.45 7.96 2.00
N TYR A 29 1.88 8.67 0.95
CA TYR A 29 1.33 9.99 0.65
C TYR A 29 -0.17 9.93 0.33
N CYS A 30 -0.61 8.92 -0.42
CA CYS A 30 -2.02 8.68 -0.69
C CYS A 30 -2.81 8.40 0.59
N LEU A 31 -2.28 7.60 1.52
CA LEU A 31 -2.94 7.31 2.79
C LEU A 31 -3.08 8.56 3.66
N ASP A 32 -2.07 9.43 3.68
CA ASP A 32 -2.09 10.65 4.50
C ASP A 32 -3.05 11.72 3.92
N ASN A 33 -3.04 11.88 2.59
CA ASN A 33 -3.76 12.94 1.88
C ASN A 33 -5.10 12.52 1.27
N ALA A 34 -5.46 11.23 1.32
CA ALA A 34 -6.73 10.77 0.77
C ALA A 34 -7.92 11.45 1.48
N PRO A 35 -8.97 11.81 0.73
CA PRO A 35 -10.24 12.23 1.32
C PRO A 35 -10.83 11.07 2.15
N PRO A 36 -11.59 11.38 3.22
CA PRO A 36 -12.06 10.38 4.19
C PRO A 36 -12.86 9.24 3.55
N GLU A 37 -13.62 9.51 2.48
CA GLU A 37 -14.32 8.48 1.71
C GLU A 37 -13.39 7.49 1.02
N LEU A 38 -12.21 7.92 0.55
CA LEU A 38 -11.20 7.05 -0.05
C LEU A 38 -10.37 6.34 1.01
N LYS A 39 -10.05 7.00 2.13
CA LYS A 39 -9.35 6.36 3.27
C LYS A 39 -10.07 5.12 3.77
N ASN A 40 -11.39 5.19 3.92
CA ASN A 40 -12.19 4.04 4.33
C ASN A 40 -12.13 2.91 3.30
N LYS A 41 -12.18 3.21 2.00
CA LYS A 41 -12.07 2.20 0.93
C LYS A 41 -10.68 1.57 0.86
N ILE A 42 -9.63 2.36 1.05
CA ILE A 42 -8.24 1.86 1.06
C ILE A 42 -8.00 1.01 2.32
N ALA A 43 -8.45 1.45 3.49
CA ALA A 43 -8.35 0.69 4.73
C ALA A 43 -9.12 -0.65 4.65
N ASP A 44 -10.34 -0.63 4.09
CA ASP A 44 -11.14 -1.85 3.87
C ASP A 44 -10.45 -2.79 2.86
N ALA A 45 -9.92 -2.24 1.76
CA ALA A 45 -9.15 -3.02 0.79
C ALA A 45 -7.88 -3.63 1.39
N LEU A 46 -7.13 -2.89 2.22
CA LEU A 46 -5.94 -3.37 2.92
C LEU A 46 -6.29 -4.44 3.95
N ALA A 47 -7.37 -4.27 4.72
CA ALA A 47 -7.86 -5.26 5.67
C ALA A 47 -8.24 -6.58 4.96
N HIS A 48 -8.90 -6.48 3.80
CA HIS A 48 -9.20 -7.65 2.95
C HIS A 48 -7.96 -8.25 2.29
N PHE A 49 -6.95 -7.45 1.95
CA PHE A 49 -5.68 -7.94 1.41
C PHE A 49 -4.90 -8.74 2.45
N HIS A 50 -4.83 -8.24 3.69
CA HIS A 50 -4.21 -8.95 4.81
C HIS A 50 -4.97 -10.23 5.17
N GLN A 51 -6.31 -10.23 5.10
CA GLN A 51 -7.09 -11.47 5.28
C GLN A 51 -6.83 -12.50 4.18
N LYS A 52 -6.68 -12.07 2.91
CA LYS A 52 -6.34 -13.00 1.82
C LYS A 52 -4.89 -13.48 1.86
N GLN A 53 -3.96 -12.70 2.39
CA GLN A 53 -2.57 -13.15 2.58
C GLN A 53 -2.40 -14.17 3.72
N SER A 54 -3.40 -14.38 4.59
CA SER A 54 -3.39 -15.50 5.54
C SER A 54 -3.55 -16.87 4.87
N SER A 55 -3.78 -16.92 3.56
CA SER A 55 -3.75 -18.12 2.73
C SER A 55 -2.79 -17.94 1.54
N GLY A 56 -1.48 -17.94 1.83
CA GLY A 56 -0.49 -18.37 0.83
C GLY A 56 0.17 -17.29 -0.03
N CYS A 57 0.64 -16.18 0.53
CA CYS A 57 1.68 -15.38 -0.11
C CYS A 57 3.04 -15.76 0.48
N GLY A 58 3.81 -16.56 -0.27
CA GLY A 58 5.14 -17.03 0.09
C GLY A 58 6.23 -15.94 0.06
N CYS A 59 6.09 -14.92 0.90
CA CYS A 59 7.25 -14.13 1.34
C CYS A 59 7.93 -14.89 2.48
N GLY A 60 9.06 -15.52 2.17
CA GLY A 60 9.91 -16.27 3.11
C GLY A 60 10.58 -15.38 4.15
N CYS A 61 9.80 -14.75 5.03
CA CYS A 61 10.29 -14.14 6.25
C CYS A 61 10.40 -15.24 7.32
N LYS A 62 11.50 -16.01 7.31
CA LYS A 62 11.87 -16.89 8.41
C LYS A 62 12.33 -16.06 9.61
N HIS A 63 11.61 -16.13 10.74
CA HIS A 63 12.06 -16.00 12.15
C HIS A 63 10.81 -16.18 13.04
N GLY A 64 10.66 -17.05 14.05
CA GLY A 64 11.44 -18.08 14.73
C GLY A 64 10.46 -18.83 15.67
N HIS A 65 10.62 -20.15 15.83
CA HIS A 65 10.86 -20.84 17.11
C HIS A 65 9.68 -20.95 18.10
N ASP A 66 8.89 -22.03 17.99
CA ASP A 66 8.78 -23.13 18.98
C ASP A 66 8.21 -24.39 18.29
#